data_AF-A0A382YF08-F1
#
_entry.id   AF-A0A382YF08-F1
#
_cell.length_a   1.000
_cell.length_b   1.000
_cell.length_c   1.000
_cell.angle_alpha   90.00
_cell.angle_beta   90.00
_cell.angle_gamma   90.00
#
_symmetry.space_group_name_H-M   'P 1'
#
loop_
_entity.id
_entity.type
_entity.pdbx_description
1 polymer ?
#
loop_
_entity_poly.entity_id
_entity_poly.type
_entity_poly.pdbx_seq_one_letter_code
_entity_poly.pdbx_strand_id
1 'polypeptide(L)'
;THPSGLTIDQALDQGVSAPSGPVVLADLGDNAGVGAPSDSTFILRSVLERGISNVATGFYWDPVAVRFCIEAGEGAQFSLRIGGKVGPDSGDPLDLSITVRRIILEAAQTFGRARQHMGQAVWLTCDGEVDIFLNTVRTQTFHPDAFEQFGIDLAQKKIVVVKSTQHFYAGFAPIAESVLYVAAPGAIPMNFSEIPFEKFTDPYWPKVADPHSV
;
A
#
# COMPACT_ATOMS: atom_id res chain seq x y z
N THR A 1 -0.70 5.68 24.67
CA THR A 1 -1.87 5.78 23.77
C THR A 1 -1.53 5.00 22.52
N HIS A 2 -2.13 3.83 22.31
CA HIS A 2 -1.99 3.16 21.01
C HIS A 2 -2.56 4.12 19.97
N PRO A 3 -1.80 4.54 18.94
CA PRO A 3 -2.42 5.21 17.81
C PRO A 3 -3.29 4.16 17.13
N SER A 4 -4.57 4.10 17.52
CA SER A 4 -5.57 3.36 16.79
C SER A 4 -5.74 4.07 15.46
N GLY A 5 -5.06 3.58 14.42
CA GLY A 5 -5.33 4.02 13.05
C GLY A 5 -6.82 3.92 12.74
N LEU A 6 -7.27 4.64 11.73
CA LEU A 6 -8.64 4.55 11.25
C LEU A 6 -8.91 3.15 10.70
N THR A 7 -10.16 2.69 10.81
CA THR A 7 -10.60 1.54 10.00
C THR A 7 -10.53 1.90 8.52
N ILE A 8 -10.52 0.89 7.65
CA ILE A 8 -10.54 1.10 6.19
C ILE A 8 -11.74 1.97 5.80
N ASP A 9 -12.93 1.68 6.34
CA ASP A 9 -14.14 2.45 6.02
C ASP A 9 -14.06 3.90 6.46
N GLN A 10 -13.60 4.16 7.70
CA GLN A 10 -13.44 5.52 8.21
C GLN A 10 -12.45 6.33 7.38
N ALA A 11 -11.34 5.71 6.98
CA ALA A 11 -10.31 6.35 6.16
C ALA A 11 -10.83 6.69 4.76
N LEU A 12 -11.57 5.77 4.13
CA LEU A 12 -12.17 5.99 2.82
C LEU A 12 -13.31 7.02 2.87
N ASP A 13 -14.16 6.99 3.89
CA ASP A 13 -15.23 7.99 4.09
C ASP A 13 -14.64 9.41 4.22
N GLN A 14 -13.59 9.56 5.01
CA GLN A 14 -12.87 10.84 5.15
C GLN A 14 -12.18 11.23 3.84
N GLY A 15 -11.53 10.29 3.16
CA GLY A 15 -10.87 10.51 1.86
C GLY A 15 -11.83 11.04 0.80
N VAL A 16 -13.00 10.41 0.66
CA VAL A 16 -14.05 10.83 -0.28
C VAL A 16 -14.64 12.19 0.12
N SER A 17 -14.91 12.41 1.41
CA SER A 17 -15.56 13.63 1.91
C SER A 17 -14.66 14.86 1.97
N ALA A 18 -13.34 14.70 1.85
CA ALA A 18 -12.40 15.83 1.89
C ALA A 18 -12.71 16.88 0.80
N PRO A 19 -12.50 18.18 1.05
CA PRO A 19 -12.81 19.23 0.06
C PRO A 19 -11.84 19.20 -1.14
N SER A 20 -10.59 18.80 -0.90
CA SER A 20 -9.50 18.68 -1.87
C SER A 20 -8.80 17.33 -1.72
N GLY A 21 -7.93 17.01 -2.69
CA GLY A 21 -7.05 15.85 -2.63
C GLY A 21 -5.62 16.23 -3.01
N PRO A 22 -4.69 15.27 -2.92
CA PRO A 22 -4.91 13.90 -2.44
C PRO A 22 -5.03 13.79 -0.92
N VAL A 23 -5.95 12.95 -0.46
CA VAL A 23 -5.88 12.37 0.89
C VAL A 23 -4.99 11.14 0.83
N VAL A 24 -3.92 11.12 1.64
CA VAL A 24 -2.96 10.02 1.64
C VAL A 24 -3.32 9.03 2.73
N LEU A 25 -3.57 7.78 2.34
CA LEU A 25 -3.89 6.66 3.23
C LEU A 25 -2.66 5.77 3.39
N ALA A 26 -2.12 5.70 4.61
CA ALA A 26 -1.01 4.83 4.94
C ALA A 26 -1.49 3.48 5.47
N ASP A 27 -1.20 2.42 4.73
CA ASP A 27 -1.44 1.04 5.17
C ASP A 27 -0.41 0.65 6.23
N LEU A 28 -0.83 0.67 7.50
CA LEU A 28 0.00 0.30 8.63
C LEU A 28 0.28 -1.21 8.68
N GLY A 29 -0.67 -2.02 8.22
CA GLY A 29 -0.67 -3.47 8.40
C GLY A 29 0.25 -4.21 7.41
N ASP A 30 0.56 -3.57 6.28
CA ASP A 30 1.34 -4.20 5.22
C ASP A 30 2.34 -3.26 4.56
N ASN A 31 3.58 -3.23 5.07
CA ASN A 31 4.72 -2.66 4.35
C ASN A 31 6.05 -3.34 4.68
N ALA A 32 6.95 -3.37 3.68
CA ALA A 32 8.24 -4.04 3.78
C ALA A 32 9.16 -3.51 4.89
N GLY A 33 9.03 -2.25 5.28
CA GLY A 33 9.88 -1.62 6.29
C GLY A 33 9.68 -2.20 7.70
N VAL A 34 8.49 -2.75 7.95
CA VAL A 34 8.14 -3.46 9.20
C VAL A 34 8.19 -4.99 9.04
N GLY A 35 8.70 -5.49 7.91
CA GLY A 35 8.84 -6.92 7.62
C GLY A 35 7.63 -7.57 6.94
N ALA A 36 6.59 -6.79 6.58
CA ALA A 36 5.43 -7.33 5.89
C ALA A 36 5.71 -7.61 4.40
N PRO A 37 4.86 -8.39 3.72
CA PRO A 37 4.98 -8.70 2.30
C PRO A 37 4.89 -7.52 1.31
N SER A 38 4.18 -6.44 1.65
CA SER A 38 3.76 -5.36 0.73
C SER A 38 2.79 -5.80 -0.38
N ASP A 39 2.04 -6.91 -0.25
CA ASP A 39 1.10 -7.38 -1.27
C ASP A 39 -0.37 -7.39 -0.82
N SER A 40 -0.68 -6.86 0.38
CA SER A 40 -2.03 -6.82 0.95
C SER A 40 -3.05 -6.10 0.09
N THR A 41 -4.24 -6.68 -0.09
CA THR A 41 -5.30 -6.15 -0.97
C THR A 41 -6.51 -5.57 -0.25
N PHE A 42 -6.58 -5.58 1.09
CA PHE A 42 -7.80 -5.20 1.83
C PHE A 42 -8.32 -3.79 1.50
N ILE A 43 -7.43 -2.79 1.42
CA ILE A 43 -7.83 -1.42 1.09
C ILE A 43 -8.27 -1.33 -0.38
N LEU A 44 -7.55 -1.95 -1.31
CA LEU A 44 -7.91 -1.96 -2.73
C LEU A 44 -9.24 -2.66 -2.97
N ARG A 45 -9.48 -3.79 -2.30
CA ARG A 45 -10.77 -4.49 -2.34
C ARG A 45 -11.91 -3.55 -1.92
N SER A 46 -11.77 -2.86 -0.79
CA SER A 46 -12.79 -1.92 -0.31
C SER A 46 -13.00 -0.74 -1.27
N VAL A 47 -11.92 -0.18 -1.85
CA VAL A 47 -12.00 0.86 -2.89
C VAL A 47 -12.84 0.40 -4.08
N LEU A 48 -12.58 -0.81 -4.59
CA LEU A 48 -13.27 -1.38 -5.74
C LEU A 48 -14.73 -1.74 -5.42
N GLU A 49 -14.99 -2.40 -4.31
CA GLU A 49 -16.34 -2.79 -3.86
C GLU A 49 -17.24 -1.57 -3.62
N ARG A 50 -16.65 -0.46 -3.15
CA ARG A 50 -17.35 0.81 -2.92
C ARG A 50 -17.43 1.68 -4.17
N GLY A 51 -16.78 1.30 -5.28
CA GLY A 51 -16.76 2.06 -6.52
C GLY A 51 -16.11 3.45 -6.38
N ILE A 52 -15.10 3.59 -5.52
CA ILE A 52 -14.40 4.86 -5.31
C ILE A 52 -13.45 5.09 -6.49
N SER A 53 -13.58 6.25 -7.13
CA SER A 53 -12.78 6.62 -8.30
C SER A 53 -11.67 7.64 -7.99
N ASN A 54 -10.80 7.85 -8.98
CA ASN A 54 -9.64 8.74 -8.91
C ASN A 54 -8.68 8.41 -7.75
N VAL A 55 -8.36 7.11 -7.63
CA VAL A 55 -7.49 6.56 -6.59
C VAL A 55 -6.17 6.09 -7.20
N ALA A 56 -5.04 6.44 -6.60
CA ALA A 56 -3.77 5.78 -6.87
C ALA A 56 -3.36 4.90 -5.69
N THR A 57 -2.88 3.68 -5.93
CA THR A 57 -2.57 2.74 -4.85
C THR A 57 -1.37 1.85 -5.15
N GLY A 58 -0.47 1.71 -4.18
CA GLY A 58 0.69 0.82 -4.29
C GLY A 58 1.86 1.16 -3.35
N PHE A 59 3.03 0.56 -3.54
CA PHE A 59 3.30 -0.50 -4.53
C PHE A 59 2.93 -1.87 -3.96
N TYR A 60 2.31 -2.71 -4.77
CA TYR A 60 2.10 -4.12 -4.44
C TYR A 60 3.30 -4.93 -4.91
N TRP A 61 3.93 -5.67 -3.99
CA TRP A 61 4.99 -6.58 -4.35
C TRP A 61 4.41 -7.82 -5.03
N ASP A 62 4.46 -7.84 -6.37
CA ASP A 62 3.91 -8.92 -7.18
C ASP A 62 4.76 -9.16 -8.44
N PRO A 63 5.94 -9.80 -8.29
CA PRO A 63 6.87 -9.99 -9.39
C PRO A 63 6.28 -10.77 -10.57
N VAL A 64 5.34 -11.68 -10.27
CA VAL A 64 4.68 -12.52 -11.28
C VAL A 64 3.73 -11.69 -12.13
N ALA A 65 2.89 -10.86 -11.50
CA ALA A 65 2.00 -9.95 -12.23
C ALA A 65 2.78 -8.92 -13.05
N VAL A 66 3.85 -8.35 -12.48
CA VAL A 66 4.76 -7.45 -13.22
C VAL A 66 5.30 -8.13 -14.49
N ARG A 67 5.72 -9.41 -14.39
CA ARG A 67 6.24 -10.12 -15.57
C ARG A 67 5.18 -10.27 -16.66
N PHE A 68 3.94 -10.62 -16.32
CA PHE A 68 2.86 -10.69 -17.32
C PHE A 68 2.62 -9.35 -18.01
N CYS A 69 2.64 -8.25 -17.26
CA CYS A 69 2.48 -6.91 -17.83
C CYS A 69 3.63 -6.53 -18.77
N ILE A 70 4.87 -6.91 -18.43
CA ILE A 70 6.04 -6.66 -19.29
C ILE A 70 5.95 -7.43 -20.60
N GLU A 71 5.58 -8.71 -20.55
CA GLU A 71 5.43 -9.54 -21.75
C GLU A 71 4.27 -9.06 -22.63
N ALA A 72 3.18 -8.58 -22.02
CA ALA A 72 2.02 -8.06 -22.75
C ALA A 72 2.30 -6.68 -23.38
N GLY A 73 3.10 -5.84 -22.72
CA GLY A 73 3.48 -4.50 -23.18
C GLY A 73 2.52 -3.38 -22.79
N GLU A 74 2.98 -2.13 -22.91
CA GLU A 74 2.16 -0.93 -22.68
C GLU A 74 0.99 -0.89 -23.67
N GLY A 75 -0.20 -0.54 -23.18
CA GLY A 75 -1.46 -0.51 -23.93
C GLY A 75 -2.23 -1.84 -23.94
N ALA A 76 -1.62 -2.96 -23.52
CA ALA A 76 -2.30 -4.24 -23.45
C ALA A 76 -3.44 -4.25 -22.41
N GLN A 77 -4.52 -4.96 -22.74
CA GLN A 77 -5.68 -5.14 -21.88
C GLN A 77 -5.95 -6.63 -21.67
N PHE A 78 -6.03 -7.06 -20.42
CA PHE A 78 -6.28 -8.46 -20.08
C PHE A 78 -6.70 -8.60 -18.62
N SER A 79 -7.24 -9.77 -18.26
CA SER A 79 -7.53 -10.12 -16.88
C SER A 79 -6.26 -10.55 -16.16
N LEU A 80 -5.98 -9.93 -15.01
CA LEU A 80 -4.79 -10.19 -14.21
C LEU A 80 -5.16 -10.33 -12.74
N ARG A 81 -4.62 -11.37 -12.11
CA ARG A 81 -4.67 -11.56 -10.66
C ARG A 81 -3.52 -10.81 -9.99
N ILE A 82 -3.82 -9.93 -9.04
CA ILE A 82 -2.82 -9.10 -8.34
C ILE A 82 -2.92 -9.21 -6.81
N GLY A 83 -1.78 -9.07 -6.13
CA GLY A 83 -1.68 -9.01 -4.66
C GLY A 83 -2.22 -10.25 -3.94
N GLY A 84 -2.15 -10.27 -2.60
CA GLY A 84 -2.75 -11.31 -1.77
C GLY A 84 -2.17 -12.72 -1.96
N LYS A 85 -0.96 -12.83 -2.52
CA LYS A 85 -0.36 -14.11 -2.94
C LYS A 85 0.59 -14.69 -1.90
N VAL A 86 1.10 -13.87 -0.98
CA VAL A 86 2.13 -14.30 -0.03
C VAL A 86 1.55 -15.11 1.13
N GLY A 87 0.35 -14.76 1.61
CA GLY A 87 -0.31 -15.49 2.68
C GLY A 87 -1.69 -14.92 3.06
N PRO A 88 -2.38 -15.57 4.00
CA PRO A 88 -3.73 -15.16 4.42
C PRO A 88 -3.77 -13.74 5.00
N ASP A 89 -2.68 -13.29 5.62
CA ASP A 89 -2.56 -11.93 6.18
C ASP A 89 -2.48 -10.84 5.10
N SER A 90 -2.27 -11.21 3.84
CA SER A 90 -2.31 -10.28 2.70
C SER A 90 -3.73 -10.14 2.11
N GLY A 91 -4.70 -10.88 2.64
CA GLY A 91 -6.04 -10.98 2.06
C GLY A 91 -6.05 -11.75 0.74
N ASP A 92 -7.24 -11.92 0.18
CA ASP A 92 -7.40 -12.65 -1.07
C ASP A 92 -6.87 -11.84 -2.27
N PRO A 93 -6.21 -12.48 -3.25
CA PRO A 93 -5.88 -11.86 -4.52
C PRO A 93 -7.11 -11.27 -5.22
N LEU A 94 -6.87 -10.26 -6.06
CA LEU A 94 -7.92 -9.61 -6.84
C LEU A 94 -7.75 -9.92 -8.32
N ASP A 95 -8.79 -10.47 -8.94
CA ASP A 95 -8.88 -10.69 -10.39
C ASP A 95 -9.48 -9.45 -11.05
N LEU A 96 -8.67 -8.72 -11.81
CA LEU A 96 -9.06 -7.42 -12.39
C LEU A 96 -8.89 -7.42 -13.91
N SER A 97 -9.82 -6.79 -14.62
CA SER A 97 -9.59 -6.36 -16.01
C SER A 97 -8.74 -5.11 -15.98
N ILE A 98 -7.50 -5.20 -16.50
CA ILE A 98 -6.53 -4.11 -16.44
C ILE A 98 -6.15 -3.61 -17.83
N THR A 99 -5.62 -2.39 -17.87
CA THR A 99 -4.80 -1.86 -18.97
C THR A 99 -3.41 -1.55 -18.44
N VAL A 100 -2.37 -2.03 -19.11
CA VAL A 100 -0.98 -1.66 -18.79
C VAL A 100 -0.72 -0.25 -19.30
N ARG A 101 -0.50 0.71 -18.40
CA ARG A 101 -0.29 2.12 -18.77
C ARG A 101 1.16 2.44 -19.05
N ARG A 102 2.06 1.95 -18.19
CA ARG A 102 3.48 2.28 -18.24
C ARG A 102 4.32 1.20 -17.56
N ILE A 103 5.47 0.91 -18.14
CA ILE A 103 6.46 -0.05 -17.64
C ILE A 103 7.78 0.69 -17.38
N ILE A 104 8.39 0.46 -16.21
CA ILE A 104 9.73 0.94 -15.89
C ILE A 104 10.56 -0.27 -15.47
N LEU A 105 11.67 -0.52 -16.17
CA LEU A 105 12.51 -1.69 -15.92
C LEU A 105 13.44 -1.52 -14.70
N GLU A 106 13.81 -0.29 -14.39
CA GLU A 106 14.70 0.07 -13.29
C GLU A 106 14.09 1.21 -12.47
N ALA A 107 12.97 0.92 -11.82
CA ALA A 107 12.27 1.89 -10.99
C ALA A 107 13.05 2.13 -9.70
N ALA A 108 13.04 3.39 -9.25
CA ALA A 108 13.66 3.78 -7.99
C ALA A 108 12.96 5.01 -7.42
N GLN A 109 12.97 5.14 -6.10
CA GLN A 109 12.35 6.27 -5.39
C GLN A 109 13.35 6.98 -4.49
N THR A 110 13.00 8.17 -4.04
CA THR A 110 13.81 8.95 -3.10
C THR A 110 13.72 8.35 -1.68
N PHE A 111 14.87 8.20 -1.01
CA PHE A 111 14.94 7.84 0.41
C PHE A 111 16.06 8.63 1.10
N GLY A 112 15.69 9.76 1.71
CA GLY A 112 16.66 10.70 2.28
C GLY A 112 17.63 11.22 1.21
N ARG A 113 18.92 10.91 1.34
CA ARG A 113 19.96 11.25 0.35
C ARG A 113 20.26 10.13 -0.65
N ALA A 114 19.62 8.97 -0.50
CA ALA A 114 19.82 7.81 -1.34
C ALA A 114 18.65 7.61 -2.31
N ARG A 115 18.84 6.71 -3.26
CA ARG A 115 17.78 6.16 -4.11
C ARG A 115 17.52 4.73 -3.71
N GLN A 116 16.27 4.41 -3.41
CA GLN A 116 15.85 3.04 -3.13
C GLN A 116 15.42 2.37 -4.43
N HIS A 117 16.07 1.28 -4.78
CA HIS A 117 15.74 0.47 -5.96
C HIS A 117 14.45 -0.32 -5.73
N MET A 118 13.58 -0.35 -6.74
CA MET A 118 12.28 -1.03 -6.71
C MET A 118 12.17 -2.16 -7.75
N GLY A 119 13.23 -2.37 -8.54
CA GLY A 119 13.25 -3.30 -9.66
C GLY A 119 12.38 -2.86 -10.83
N GLN A 120 11.90 -3.84 -11.58
CA GLN A 120 10.88 -3.61 -12.59
C GLN A 120 9.55 -3.30 -11.90
N ALA A 121 8.83 -2.33 -12.46
CA ALA A 121 7.57 -1.86 -11.93
C ALA A 121 6.61 -1.44 -13.04
N VAL A 122 5.32 -1.56 -12.78
CA VAL A 122 4.26 -1.27 -13.75
C VAL A 122 3.15 -0.44 -13.14
N TRP A 123 2.61 0.46 -13.94
CA TRP A 123 1.38 1.19 -13.67
C TRP A 123 0.26 0.57 -14.49
N LEU A 124 -0.80 0.16 -13.80
CA LEU A 124 -2.02 -0.43 -14.34
C LEU A 124 -3.20 0.50 -14.05
N THR A 125 -4.19 0.50 -14.94
CA THR A 125 -5.52 1.04 -14.64
C THR A 125 -6.54 -0.08 -14.74
N CYS A 126 -7.53 -0.10 -13.85
CA CYS A 126 -8.74 -0.92 -14.01
C CYS A 126 -9.98 -0.03 -14.06
N ASP A 127 -11.15 -0.67 -14.21
CA ASP A 127 -12.44 0.02 -14.16
C ASP A 127 -12.58 0.85 -12.87
N GLY A 128 -13.31 1.96 -12.96
CA GLY A 128 -13.53 2.87 -11.84
C GLY A 128 -12.42 3.91 -11.62
N GLU A 129 -11.53 4.16 -12.59
CA GLU A 129 -10.44 5.15 -12.49
C GLU A 129 -9.49 4.88 -11.30
N VAL A 130 -9.14 3.62 -11.09
CA VAL A 130 -8.18 3.19 -10.08
C VAL A 130 -6.84 2.88 -10.74
N ASP A 131 -5.81 3.61 -10.32
CA ASP A 131 -4.41 3.44 -10.73
C ASP A 131 -3.68 2.54 -9.73
N ILE A 132 -3.18 1.40 -10.21
CA ILE A 132 -2.55 0.36 -9.40
C ILE A 132 -1.10 0.21 -9.82
N PHE A 133 -0.21 0.18 -8.83
CA PHE A 133 1.24 0.13 -9.05
C PHE A 133 1.84 -1.13 -8.47
N LEU A 134 2.57 -1.91 -9.28
CA LEU A 134 3.20 -3.17 -8.87
C LEU A 134 4.72 -3.11 -9.05
N ASN A 135 5.49 -3.83 -8.23
CA ASN A 135 6.94 -3.93 -8.38
C ASN A 135 7.51 -5.33 -8.08
N THR A 136 8.77 -5.54 -8.49
CA THR A 136 9.48 -6.83 -8.36
C THR A 136 10.40 -6.92 -7.16
N VAL A 137 10.96 -5.81 -6.69
CA VAL A 137 11.74 -5.77 -5.45
C VAL A 137 10.83 -5.34 -4.31
N ARG A 138 10.72 -6.16 -3.25
CA ARG A 138 9.87 -5.84 -2.11
C ARG A 138 10.38 -4.60 -1.38
N THR A 139 9.65 -3.50 -1.47
CA THR A 139 10.02 -2.21 -0.88
C THR A 139 8.86 -1.55 -0.15
N GLN A 140 9.19 -0.71 0.83
CA GLN A 140 8.27 0.26 1.40
C GLN A 140 8.16 1.46 0.45
N THR A 141 7.00 2.09 0.40
CA THR A 141 6.81 3.36 -0.31
C THR A 141 7.28 4.52 0.59
N PHE A 142 8.21 5.34 0.08
CA PHE A 142 8.88 6.41 0.83
C PHE A 142 8.57 7.81 0.30
N HIS A 143 8.27 7.95 -0.99
CA HIS A 143 8.19 9.27 -1.60
C HIS A 143 7.26 9.29 -2.83
N PRO A 144 6.58 10.43 -3.14
CA PRO A 144 5.69 10.55 -4.31
C PRO A 144 6.35 10.20 -5.65
N ASP A 145 7.65 10.46 -5.79
CA ASP A 145 8.43 10.14 -6.99
C ASP A 145 8.43 8.64 -7.35
N ALA A 146 8.09 7.75 -6.40
CA ALA A 146 7.80 6.34 -6.67
C ALA A 146 6.69 6.17 -7.73
N PHE A 147 5.66 7.02 -7.68
CA PHE A 147 4.53 7.03 -8.60
C PHE A 147 4.75 8.00 -9.76
N GLU A 148 5.19 9.23 -9.48
CA GLU A 148 5.27 10.30 -10.48
C GLU A 148 6.24 9.99 -11.63
N GLN A 149 7.23 9.13 -11.41
CA GLN A 149 8.13 8.64 -12.46
C GLN A 149 7.40 7.91 -13.61
N PHE A 150 6.18 7.42 -13.38
CA PHE A 150 5.32 6.84 -14.40
C PHE A 150 4.59 7.89 -15.25
N GLY A 151 4.72 9.18 -14.92
CA GLY A 151 4.04 10.29 -15.59
C GLY A 151 2.66 10.63 -15.01
N ILE A 152 2.29 10.05 -13.87
CA ILE A 152 1.07 10.38 -13.15
C ILE A 152 1.28 11.63 -12.27
N ASP A 153 0.29 12.52 -12.23
CA ASP A 153 0.28 13.63 -11.28
C ASP A 153 -0.52 13.22 -10.03
N LEU A 154 0.18 12.93 -8.94
CA LEU A 154 -0.45 12.52 -7.69
C LEU A 154 -1.27 13.64 -7.05
N ALA A 155 -0.94 14.92 -7.30
CA ALA A 155 -1.67 16.05 -6.74
C ALA A 155 -3.10 16.16 -7.30
N GLN A 156 -3.39 15.52 -8.44
CA GLN A 156 -4.73 15.47 -9.04
C GLN A 156 -5.58 14.30 -8.53
N LYS A 157 -5.00 13.42 -7.70
CA LYS A 157 -5.72 12.26 -7.15
C LYS A 157 -6.61 12.66 -5.99
N LYS A 158 -7.73 11.94 -5.85
CA LYS A 158 -8.63 12.09 -4.71
C LYS A 158 -8.04 11.39 -3.49
N ILE A 159 -7.58 10.15 -3.70
CA ILE A 159 -6.97 9.31 -2.67
C ILE A 159 -5.67 8.72 -3.20
N VAL A 160 -4.64 8.69 -2.37
CA VAL A 160 -3.39 7.97 -2.62
C VAL A 160 -3.14 6.99 -1.49
N VAL A 161 -3.16 5.69 -1.78
CA VAL A 161 -2.89 4.63 -0.81
C VAL A 161 -1.43 4.18 -0.92
N VAL A 162 -0.70 4.24 0.19
CA VAL A 162 0.72 3.86 0.25
C VAL A 162 0.97 2.70 1.21
N LYS A 163 1.81 1.76 0.80
CA LYS A 163 2.33 0.69 1.68
C LYS A 163 3.47 1.21 2.55
N SER A 164 3.14 1.85 3.68
CA SER A 164 4.11 2.43 4.61
C SER A 164 3.50 2.81 5.97
N THR A 165 4.28 2.69 7.05
CA THR A 165 3.90 3.13 8.40
C THR A 165 4.19 4.60 8.70
N GLN A 166 5.37 5.14 8.35
CA GLN A 166 5.76 6.51 8.77
C GLN A 166 6.75 7.21 7.82
N HIS A 167 7.73 6.49 7.27
CA HIS A 167 8.81 7.10 6.47
C HIS A 167 8.33 7.89 5.25
N PHE A 168 7.16 7.54 4.71
CA PHE A 168 6.51 8.26 3.61
C PHE A 168 6.11 9.71 3.95
N TYR A 169 5.85 10.00 5.23
CA TYR A 169 5.15 11.23 5.64
C TYR A 169 5.86 12.49 5.13
N ALA A 170 7.19 12.54 5.23
CA ALA A 170 7.97 13.70 4.80
C ALA A 170 7.86 13.99 3.29
N GLY A 171 7.70 12.95 2.46
CA GLY A 171 7.55 13.11 1.01
C GLY A 171 6.11 13.42 0.59
N PHE A 172 5.12 12.81 1.25
CA PHE A 172 3.71 12.92 0.85
C PHE A 172 2.97 14.09 1.50
N ALA A 173 3.31 14.49 2.73
CA ALA A 173 2.62 15.59 3.42
C ALA A 173 2.60 16.91 2.63
N PRO A 174 3.67 17.31 1.89
CA PRO A 174 3.64 18.54 1.09
C PRO A 174 2.64 18.57 -0.06
N ILE A 175 2.24 17.40 -0.57
CA ILE A 175 1.25 17.28 -1.66
C ILE A 175 -0.13 16.86 -1.14
N ALA A 176 -0.25 16.48 0.14
CA ALA A 176 -1.47 15.93 0.70
C ALA A 176 -2.37 17.01 1.31
N GLU A 177 -3.68 16.89 1.07
CA GLU A 177 -4.69 17.62 1.85
C GLU A 177 -4.66 17.14 3.31
N SER A 178 -4.56 15.83 3.51
CA SER A 178 -4.41 15.21 4.82
C SER A 178 -3.75 13.84 4.70
N VAL A 179 -3.16 13.38 5.80
CA VAL A 179 -2.54 12.06 5.90
C VAL A 179 -3.28 11.27 6.97
N LEU A 180 -3.83 10.12 6.59
CA LEU A 180 -4.58 9.23 7.46
C LEU A 180 -3.86 7.89 7.57
N TYR A 181 -3.66 7.42 8.80
CA TYR A 181 -3.07 6.11 9.06
C TYR A 181 -4.19 5.07 9.20
N VAL A 182 -4.12 4.02 8.39
CA VAL A 182 -5.16 3.00 8.28
C VAL A 182 -4.69 1.73 8.99
N ALA A 183 -5.44 1.31 10.01
CA ALA A 183 -5.24 0.05 10.72
C ALA A 183 -5.94 -1.09 9.97
N ALA A 184 -5.52 -1.33 8.72
CA ALA A 184 -6.00 -2.46 7.93
C ALA A 184 -5.49 -3.80 8.51
N PRO A 185 -6.19 -4.92 8.26
CA PRO A 185 -5.60 -6.24 8.49
C PRO A 185 -4.31 -6.40 7.67
N GLY A 186 -3.37 -7.18 8.20
CA GLY A 186 -2.04 -7.30 7.59
C GLY A 186 -1.13 -8.21 8.40
N ALA A 187 0.04 -8.53 7.83
CA ALA A 187 1.04 -9.39 8.48
C ALA A 187 1.61 -8.76 9.76
N ILE A 188 1.47 -7.44 9.93
CA ILE A 188 1.96 -6.72 11.11
C ILE A 188 0.78 -6.04 11.82
N PRO A 189 0.23 -6.65 12.88
CA PRO A 189 -0.80 -6.00 13.68
C PRO A 189 -0.19 -4.85 14.48
N MET A 190 -0.86 -3.70 14.48
CA MET A 190 -0.49 -2.57 15.33
C MET A 190 -0.81 -2.80 16.81
N ASN A 191 -1.64 -3.81 17.12
CA ASN A 191 -1.87 -4.25 18.47
C ASN A 191 -0.88 -5.36 18.87
N PHE A 192 0.24 -4.96 19.46
CA PHE A 192 1.30 -5.88 19.86
C PHE A 192 0.92 -6.86 20.98
N SER A 193 -0.18 -6.62 21.71
CA SER A 193 -0.68 -7.56 22.72
C SER A 193 -1.32 -8.81 22.10
N GLU A 194 -1.75 -8.72 20.84
CA GLU A 194 -2.43 -9.78 20.10
C GLU A 194 -1.49 -10.65 19.27
N ILE A 195 -0.19 -10.32 19.22
CA ILE A 195 0.78 -11.14 18.48
C ILE A 195 0.84 -12.55 19.10
N PRO A 196 0.56 -13.62 18.31
CA PRO A 196 0.51 -14.99 18.81
C PRO A 196 1.92 -15.59 18.87
N PHE A 197 2.79 -15.05 19.72
CA PHE A 197 4.13 -15.61 19.92
C PHE A 197 4.04 -17.06 20.43
N GLU A 198 4.63 -18.00 19.68
CA GLU A 198 4.68 -19.43 20.08
C GLU A 198 5.91 -19.78 20.93
N LYS A 199 7.04 -19.09 20.71
CA LYS A 199 8.31 -19.34 21.41
C LYS A 199 8.55 -18.38 22.57
N PHE A 200 8.15 -17.13 22.41
CA PHE A 200 8.30 -16.11 23.44
C PHE A 200 7.07 -16.14 24.35
N THR A 201 7.24 -16.70 25.55
CA THR A 201 6.16 -16.92 26.51
C THR A 201 6.23 -16.02 27.73
N ASP A 202 7.32 -15.25 27.88
CA ASP A 202 7.49 -14.35 29.03
C ASP A 202 6.42 -13.25 29.02
N PRO A 203 5.97 -12.78 30.20
CA PRO A 203 5.10 -11.62 30.27
C PRO A 203 5.80 -10.40 29.66
N TYR A 204 5.08 -9.65 28.82
CA TYR A 204 5.58 -8.41 28.24
C TYR A 204 4.48 -7.36 28.16
N TRP A 205 4.86 -6.08 28.24
CA TRP A 205 3.96 -4.99 27.90
C TRP A 205 3.93 -4.84 26.36
N PRO A 206 2.76 -4.70 25.70
CA PRO A 206 1.44 -4.43 26.27
C PRO A 206 0.54 -5.66 26.49
N LYS A 207 1.03 -6.90 26.36
CA LYS A 207 0.22 -8.12 26.60
C LYS A 207 -0.26 -8.23 28.06
N VAL A 208 0.57 -7.80 29.00
CA VAL A 208 0.22 -7.57 30.40
C VAL A 208 0.59 -6.14 30.81
N ALA A 209 -0.12 -5.58 31.79
CA ALA A 209 0.09 -4.19 32.21
C ALA A 209 1.44 -3.96 32.91
N ASP A 210 1.89 -4.92 33.72
CA ASP A 210 3.18 -4.88 34.43
C ASP A 210 3.89 -6.24 34.30
N PRO A 211 4.82 -6.41 33.33
CA PRO A 211 5.52 -7.66 33.13
C PRO A 211 6.55 -8.00 34.21
N HIS A 212 6.88 -7.06 35.10
CA HIS A 212 7.83 -7.29 36.21
C HIS A 212 7.14 -7.65 37.53
N SER A 213 5.81 -7.63 37.56
CA SER A 213 5.00 -7.94 38.76
C SER A 213 4.79 -9.43 39.00
N VAL A 214 5.21 -10.29 38.07
CA VAL A 214 4.98 -11.75 38.04
C VAL A 214 6.19 -12.53 38.52
#